data_AF-A0A0U1SA90-F1
#
_entry.id   AF-A0A0U1SA90-F1
#
_cell.length_a   1.000
_cell.length_b   1.000
_cell.length_c   1.000
_cell.angle_alpha   90.00
_cell.angle_beta   90.00
_cell.angle_gamma   90.00
#
_symmetry.space_group_name_H-M   'P 1'
#
loop_
_entity.id
_entity.type
_entity.pdbx_description
1 polymer ?
#
loop_
_entity_poly.entity_id
_entity_poly.type
_entity_poly.pdbx_seq_one_letter_code
_entity_poly.pdbx_strand_id
1 'polypeptide(L)'
;MKACLILFVVACAARAQQGPPPPPPGPRGPPAIDWGKCPQLKPSDGEKEQKSKLIQECLKEFPPPTGEVTREEDEQHRDKIADCGLKKEGWLKEDGGYKFDKARKELAEKKLDKEVEETVLKKHDDCQKEAETEFAKDVTRQIPMYQACMDFHISEVCGIRVSARPPPPPPGA
;
A
#
# COMPACT_ATOMS: atom_id res chain seq x y z
N MET A 1 -63.55 -37.28 27.13
CA MET A 1 -62.14 -36.81 27.09
C MET A 1 -61.49 -37.43 25.86
N LYS A 2 -61.04 -36.59 24.93
CA LYS A 2 -60.49 -36.90 23.59
C LYS A 2 -58.97 -37.17 23.71
N ALA A 3 -58.45 -38.22 23.06
CA ALA A 3 -57.50 -38.24 21.91
C ALA A 3 -56.14 -37.53 22.16
N CYS A 4 -54.97 -37.90 21.63
CA CYS A 4 -54.49 -38.93 20.70
C CYS A 4 -52.95 -38.80 20.61
N LEU A 5 -52.30 -39.90 20.21
CA LEU A 5 -51.20 -40.03 19.24
C LEU A 5 -49.92 -39.15 19.28
N ILE A 6 -48.80 -39.86 19.45
CA ILE A 6 -47.63 -39.96 18.55
C ILE A 6 -47.14 -38.67 17.87
N LEU A 7 -45.94 -38.22 18.27
CA LEU A 7 -45.09 -37.31 17.50
C LEU A 7 -43.84 -38.07 16.99
N PHE A 8 -43.93 -38.59 15.77
CA PHE A 8 -42.78 -38.83 14.90
C PHE A 8 -42.67 -37.63 13.97
N VAL A 9 -41.63 -36.80 14.14
CA VAL A 9 -41.35 -35.69 13.24
C VAL A 9 -40.50 -36.18 12.07
N VAL A 10 -41.20 -36.35 10.95
CA VAL A 10 -40.84 -36.25 9.54
C VAL A 10 -39.36 -35.97 9.21
N ALA A 11 -38.76 -36.93 8.51
CA ALA A 11 -37.57 -36.75 7.70
C ALA A 11 -37.87 -35.87 6.48
N CYS A 12 -37.22 -34.70 6.37
CA CYS A 12 -37.09 -33.94 5.13
C CYS A 12 -35.68 -34.11 4.58
N ALA A 13 -35.47 -35.15 3.77
CA ALA A 13 -34.27 -35.28 2.95
C ALA A 13 -34.44 -34.41 1.68
N ALA A 14 -34.18 -33.11 1.81
CA ALA A 14 -33.95 -32.25 0.65
C ALA A 14 -32.46 -32.34 0.27
N ARG A 15 -32.13 -33.23 -0.66
CA ARG A 15 -30.82 -33.24 -1.33
C ARG A 15 -30.74 -32.02 -2.25
N ALA A 16 -30.26 -30.90 -1.74
CA ALA A 16 -29.77 -29.82 -2.60
C ALA A 16 -28.60 -30.40 -3.42
N GLN A 17 -28.75 -30.43 -4.75
CA GLN A 17 -27.62 -30.60 -5.65
C GLN A 17 -26.68 -29.41 -5.44
N GLN A 18 -25.67 -29.57 -4.59
CA GLN A 18 -24.51 -28.70 -4.61
C GLN A 18 -23.79 -29.00 -5.92
N GLY A 19 -23.96 -28.12 -6.91
CA GLY A 19 -23.08 -28.09 -8.07
C GLY A 19 -21.61 -27.98 -7.62
N PRO A 20 -20.65 -28.31 -8.49
CA PRO A 20 -19.24 -28.19 -8.15
C PRO A 20 -18.96 -26.78 -7.62
N PRO A 21 -18.13 -26.64 -6.58
CA PRO A 21 -17.76 -25.32 -6.06
C PRO A 21 -17.22 -24.48 -7.23
N PRO A 22 -17.53 -23.18 -7.28
CA PRO A 22 -16.96 -22.31 -8.30
C PRO A 22 -15.44 -22.45 -8.26
N PRO A 23 -14.76 -22.48 -9.43
CA PRO A 23 -13.31 -22.56 -9.46
C PRO A 23 -12.73 -21.43 -8.60
N PRO A 24 -11.65 -21.70 -7.86
CA PRO A 24 -10.99 -20.66 -7.07
C PRO A 24 -10.69 -19.47 -7.99
N PRO A 25 -10.94 -18.22 -7.54
CA PRO A 25 -10.68 -17.06 -8.36
C PRO A 25 -9.23 -17.12 -8.84
N GLY A 26 -9.05 -17.12 -10.16
CA GLY A 26 -7.73 -17.09 -10.77
C GLY A 26 -6.92 -15.87 -10.29
N PRO A 27 -5.60 -15.83 -10.57
CA PRO A 27 -4.76 -14.73 -10.11
C PRO A 27 -5.38 -13.40 -10.51
N ARG A 28 -5.78 -12.60 -9.52
CA ARG A 28 -6.30 -11.25 -9.78
C ARG A 28 -5.14 -10.48 -10.39
N GLY A 29 -5.38 -9.81 -11.51
CA GLY A 29 -4.39 -8.88 -12.07
C GLY A 29 -4.03 -7.81 -11.04
N PRO A 30 -2.91 -7.07 -11.24
CA PRO A 30 -2.55 -5.97 -10.34
C PRO A 30 -3.73 -5.00 -10.21
N PRO A 31 -3.91 -4.39 -9.01
CA PRO A 31 -5.00 -3.47 -8.79
C PRO A 31 -4.94 -2.31 -9.77
N ALA A 32 -6.11 -1.83 -10.20
CA ALA A 32 -6.20 -0.61 -10.99
C ALA A 32 -6.29 0.60 -10.04
N ILE A 33 -5.40 1.57 -10.26
CA ILE A 33 -5.35 2.81 -9.47
C ILE A 33 -5.96 3.94 -10.30
N ASP A 34 -7.02 4.55 -9.77
CA ASP A 34 -7.53 5.84 -10.20
C ASP A 34 -6.81 6.93 -9.43
N TRP A 35 -6.13 7.83 -10.16
CA TRP A 35 -5.33 8.92 -9.60
C TRP A 35 -6.15 10.18 -9.32
N GLY A 36 -7.45 10.17 -9.66
CA GLY A 36 -8.38 11.26 -9.41
C GLY A 36 -7.90 12.58 -10.01
N LYS A 37 -7.86 13.63 -9.18
CA LYS A 37 -7.45 14.99 -9.55
C LYS A 37 -5.95 15.14 -9.78
N CYS A 38 -5.15 14.11 -9.49
CA CYS A 38 -3.69 14.19 -9.52
C CYS A 38 -3.06 13.16 -10.45
N PRO A 39 -3.41 13.12 -11.75
CA PRO A 39 -2.80 12.17 -12.70
C PRO A 39 -1.29 12.35 -12.83
N GLN A 40 -0.75 13.52 -12.49
CA GLN A 40 0.69 13.84 -12.48
C GLN A 40 1.47 13.03 -11.43
N LEU A 41 0.79 12.48 -10.43
CA LEU A 41 1.41 11.62 -9.41
C LEU A 41 1.62 10.19 -9.89
N LYS A 42 1.00 9.79 -11.00
CA LYS A 42 1.18 8.46 -11.58
C LYS A 42 2.65 8.28 -11.99
N PRO A 43 3.35 7.25 -11.48
CA PRO A 43 4.70 6.96 -11.93
C PRO A 43 4.72 6.62 -13.41
N SER A 44 5.62 7.26 -14.14
CA SER A 44 6.02 6.85 -15.49
C SER A 44 6.64 5.45 -15.47
N ASP A 45 6.69 4.80 -16.62
CA ASP A 45 7.28 3.47 -16.71
C ASP A 45 8.80 3.50 -16.46
N GLY A 46 9.46 4.61 -16.82
CA GLY A 46 10.86 4.85 -16.47
C GLY A 46 11.09 4.97 -14.96
N GLU A 47 10.24 5.71 -14.25
CA GLU A 47 10.31 5.81 -12.77
C GLU A 47 10.08 4.44 -12.11
N LYS A 48 9.12 3.65 -12.61
CA LYS A 48 8.88 2.28 -12.11
C LYS A 48 10.09 1.38 -12.36
N GLU A 49 10.69 1.44 -13.53
CA GLU A 49 11.87 0.64 -13.87
C GLU A 49 13.08 1.03 -13.02
N GLN A 50 13.32 2.33 -12.84
CA GLN A 50 14.39 2.83 -11.98
C GLN A 50 14.18 2.38 -10.53
N LYS A 51 12.95 2.51 -10.01
CA LYS A 51 12.62 2.04 -8.66
C LYS A 51 12.79 0.53 -8.53
N SER A 52 12.36 -0.23 -9.55
CA SER A 52 12.55 -1.68 -9.58
C SER A 52 14.03 -2.06 -9.56
N LYS A 53 14.89 -1.39 -10.33
CA LYS A 53 16.35 -1.63 -10.32
C LYS A 53 16.94 -1.36 -8.94
N LEU A 54 16.57 -0.24 -8.32
CA LEU A 54 17.00 0.10 -6.97
C LEU A 54 16.59 -0.97 -5.94
N ILE A 55 15.33 -1.40 -5.97
CA ILE A 55 14.83 -2.45 -5.07
C ILE A 55 15.62 -3.75 -5.29
N GLN A 56 15.88 -4.14 -6.54
CA GLN A 56 16.67 -5.33 -6.86
C GLN A 56 18.12 -5.22 -6.36
N GLU A 57 18.74 -4.04 -6.41
CA GLU A 57 20.06 -3.84 -5.82
C GLU A 57 20.03 -3.96 -4.29
N CYS A 58 19.04 -3.37 -3.62
CA CYS A 58 18.89 -3.49 -2.17
C CYS A 58 18.62 -4.93 -1.74
N LEU A 59 17.81 -5.69 -2.50
CA LEU A 59 17.58 -7.11 -2.24
C LEU A 59 18.81 -7.98 -2.46
N LYS A 60 19.74 -7.58 -3.34
CA LYS A 60 21.03 -8.29 -3.50
C LYS A 60 21.96 -8.05 -2.32
N GLU A 61 21.96 -6.82 -1.79
CA GLU A 61 22.78 -6.44 -0.63
C GLU A 61 22.21 -7.02 0.68
N PHE A 62 20.89 -7.02 0.81
CA PHE A 62 20.14 -7.54 1.94
C PHE A 62 19.17 -8.62 1.45
N PRO A 63 19.63 -9.87 1.25
CA PRO A 63 18.77 -10.95 0.77
C PRO A 63 17.65 -11.26 1.78
N PRO A 64 16.45 -11.66 1.30
CA PRO A 64 15.37 -12.10 2.18
C PRO A 64 15.81 -13.26 3.09
N PRO A 65 15.27 -13.36 4.32
CA PRO A 65 15.52 -14.49 5.19
C PRO A 65 15.01 -15.80 4.55
N THR A 66 15.66 -16.91 4.86
CA THR A 66 15.37 -18.24 4.29
C THR A 66 14.92 -19.21 5.37
N GLY A 67 14.00 -20.13 5.03
CA GLY A 67 13.46 -21.10 5.98
C GLY A 67 12.13 -20.64 6.59
N GLU A 68 11.90 -21.01 7.85
CA GLU A 68 10.78 -20.48 8.62
C GLU A 68 11.09 -19.05 9.06
N VAL A 69 10.29 -18.08 8.62
CA VAL A 69 10.51 -16.65 8.84
C VAL A 69 9.48 -16.14 9.84
N THR A 70 9.98 -15.54 10.93
CA THR A 70 9.13 -14.86 11.91
C THR A 70 8.68 -13.50 11.37
N ARG A 71 7.56 -12.97 11.89
CA ARG A 71 7.08 -11.63 11.51
C ARG A 71 8.13 -10.56 11.81
N GLU A 72 8.79 -10.67 12.95
CA GLU A 72 9.82 -9.73 13.38
C GLU A 72 11.04 -9.74 12.44
N GLU A 73 11.44 -10.90 11.91
CA GLU A 73 12.50 -10.99 10.90
C GLU A 73 12.09 -10.38 9.55
N ASP A 74 10.83 -10.57 9.12
CA ASP A 74 10.30 -9.94 7.91
C ASP A 74 10.25 -8.41 8.05
N GLU A 75 9.77 -7.90 9.19
CA GLU A 75 9.75 -6.46 9.48
C GLU A 75 11.16 -5.86 9.48
N GLN A 76 12.12 -6.49 10.14
CA GLN A 76 13.52 -6.05 10.13
C GLN A 76 14.14 -6.08 8.72
N HIS A 77 13.79 -7.07 7.90
CA HIS A 77 14.26 -7.13 6.52
C HIS A 77 13.67 -5.98 5.70
N ARG A 78 12.36 -5.73 5.82
CA ARG A 78 11.69 -4.59 5.16
C ARG A 78 12.32 -3.25 5.55
N ASP A 79 12.66 -3.06 6.82
CA ASP A 79 13.31 -1.85 7.31
C ASP A 79 14.71 -1.67 6.68
N LYS A 80 15.50 -2.74 6.56
CA LYS A 80 16.80 -2.70 5.87
C LYS A 80 16.67 -2.33 4.40
N ILE A 81 15.66 -2.87 3.70
CA ILE A 81 15.40 -2.54 2.30
C ILE A 81 14.97 -1.07 2.14
N ALA A 82 14.11 -0.59 3.04
CA ALA A 82 13.69 0.81 3.05
C ALA A 82 14.88 1.76 3.29
N ASP A 83 15.70 1.49 4.30
CA ASP A 83 16.91 2.27 4.61
C ASP A 83 17.91 2.29 3.45
N CYS A 84 18.16 1.14 2.81
CA CYS A 84 18.99 1.04 1.61
C CYS A 84 18.48 1.96 0.49
N GLY A 85 17.18 1.91 0.20
CA GLY A 85 16.55 2.74 -0.83
C GLY A 85 16.68 4.23 -0.51
N LEU A 86 16.37 4.62 0.73
CA LEU A 86 16.44 6.00 1.19
C LEU A 86 17.86 6.56 1.10
N LYS A 87 18.89 5.77 1.46
CA LYS A 87 20.29 6.17 1.33
C LYS A 87 20.71 6.37 -0.12
N LYS A 88 20.43 5.40 -0.99
CA LYS A 88 20.83 5.43 -2.40
C LYS A 88 20.15 6.54 -3.19
N GLU A 89 18.89 6.83 -2.89
CA GLU A 89 18.15 7.96 -3.50
C GLU A 89 18.48 9.30 -2.82
N GLY A 90 19.34 9.31 -1.81
CA GLY A 90 19.80 10.51 -1.12
C GLY A 90 18.71 11.22 -0.32
N TRP A 91 17.75 10.47 0.24
CA TRP A 91 16.67 10.99 1.09
C TRP A 91 17.11 11.28 2.52
N LEU A 92 18.22 10.71 2.96
CA LEU A 92 18.80 10.95 4.28
C LEU A 92 19.92 12.01 4.21
N LYS A 93 19.98 12.86 5.23
CA LYS A 93 21.08 13.77 5.52
C LYS A 93 22.27 12.98 6.08
N GLU A 94 23.42 13.65 6.21
CA GLU A 94 24.64 13.02 6.77
C GLU A 94 24.46 12.59 8.24
N ASP A 95 23.61 13.30 9.00
CA ASP A 95 23.23 12.96 10.37
C ASP A 95 22.14 11.87 10.46
N GLY A 96 21.73 11.30 9.33
CA GLY A 96 20.66 10.32 9.22
C GLY A 96 19.24 10.92 9.15
N GLY A 97 19.08 12.22 9.38
CA GLY A 97 17.77 12.90 9.35
C GLY A 97 17.13 12.90 7.96
N TYR A 98 15.79 12.89 7.91
CA TYR A 98 15.06 12.93 6.64
C TYR A 98 15.11 14.31 5.97
N LYS A 99 15.23 14.34 4.64
CA LYS A 99 15.24 15.59 3.84
C LYS A 99 13.81 16.02 3.47
N PHE A 100 13.08 16.58 4.43
CA PHE A 100 11.73 17.13 4.18
C PHE A 100 11.71 18.19 3.07
N ASP A 101 12.72 19.07 3.01
CA ASP A 101 12.83 20.07 1.93
C ASP A 101 12.89 19.45 0.53
N LYS A 102 13.58 18.31 0.40
CA LYS A 102 13.63 17.57 -0.87
C LYS A 102 12.24 17.03 -1.22
N ALA A 103 11.52 16.46 -0.25
CA ALA A 103 10.16 15.96 -0.46
C ALA A 103 9.21 17.09 -0.86
N ARG A 104 9.31 18.25 -0.19
CA ARG A 104 8.54 19.44 -0.51
C ARG A 104 8.77 19.90 -1.94
N LYS A 105 10.04 19.94 -2.34
CA LYS A 105 10.45 20.32 -3.70
C LYS A 105 9.90 19.34 -4.73
N GLU A 106 10.03 18.04 -4.50
CA GLU A 106 9.49 17.04 -5.41
C GLU A 106 7.96 17.16 -5.57
N LEU A 107 7.22 17.45 -4.50
CA LEU A 107 5.78 17.71 -4.58
C LEU A 107 5.45 18.92 -5.44
N ALA A 108 6.17 20.04 -5.28
CA ALA A 108 5.99 21.24 -6.09
C ALA A 108 6.36 21.02 -7.57
N GLU A 109 7.34 20.14 -7.85
CA GLU A 109 7.76 19.82 -9.22
C GLU A 109 6.76 18.91 -9.97
N LYS A 110 5.80 18.29 -9.25
CA LYS A 110 4.72 17.52 -9.89
C LYS A 110 3.73 18.40 -10.66
N LYS A 111 3.75 19.72 -10.46
CA LYS A 111 2.89 20.69 -11.15
C LYS A 111 1.42 20.28 -11.06
N LEU A 112 0.96 20.10 -9.82
CA LEU A 112 -0.44 19.80 -9.56
C LEU A 112 -1.28 21.04 -9.88
N ASP A 113 -2.59 20.88 -9.99
CA ASP A 113 -3.48 22.03 -10.06
C ASP A 113 -3.25 22.93 -8.84
N LYS A 114 -3.23 24.26 -9.05
CA LYS A 114 -2.76 25.22 -8.05
C LYS A 114 -3.42 25.04 -6.66
N GLU A 115 -4.73 24.85 -6.63
CA GLU A 115 -5.49 24.64 -5.38
C GLU A 115 -5.11 23.32 -4.68
N VAL A 116 -4.90 22.26 -5.47
CA VAL A 116 -4.43 20.96 -4.99
C VAL A 116 -3.00 21.07 -4.46
N GLU A 117 -2.11 21.73 -5.20
CA GLU A 117 -0.72 21.94 -4.82
C GLU A 117 -0.61 22.72 -3.50
N GLU A 118 -1.31 23.85 -3.37
CA GLU A 118 -1.33 24.63 -2.13
C GLU A 118 -1.81 23.80 -0.94
N THR A 119 -2.83 22.96 -1.15
CA THR A 119 -3.35 22.07 -0.10
C THR A 119 -2.36 20.98 0.27
N VAL A 120 -1.77 20.29 -0.72
CA VAL A 120 -0.79 19.22 -0.51
C VAL A 120 0.48 19.74 0.18
N LEU A 121 0.96 20.92 -0.22
CA LEU A 121 2.13 21.55 0.40
C LEU A 121 1.85 21.99 1.85
N LYS A 122 0.65 22.47 2.14
CA LYS A 122 0.25 22.73 3.53
C LYS A 122 0.22 21.43 4.34
N LYS A 123 -0.26 20.33 3.75
CA LYS A 123 -0.25 19.00 4.40
C LYS A 123 1.15 18.44 4.58
N HIS A 124 2.07 18.74 3.68
CA HIS A 124 3.49 18.48 3.90
C HIS A 124 4.00 19.17 5.16
N ASP A 125 3.74 20.48 5.32
CA ASP A 125 4.20 21.24 6.49
C ASP A 125 3.56 20.69 7.80
N ASP A 126 2.26 20.34 7.77
CA ASP A 126 1.54 19.72 8.90
C ASP A 126 2.18 18.36 9.28
N CYS A 127 2.35 17.45 8.30
CA CYS A 127 2.90 16.10 8.52
C CYS A 127 4.37 16.14 8.95
N GLN A 128 5.19 17.04 8.39
CA GLN A 128 6.57 17.22 8.83
C GLN A 128 6.60 17.61 10.31
N LYS A 129 5.84 18.63 10.68
CA LYS A 129 5.80 19.13 12.06
C LYS A 129 5.37 18.03 13.03
N GLU A 130 4.35 17.25 12.66
CA GLU A 130 3.87 16.15 13.50
C GLU A 130 4.97 15.07 13.65
N ALA A 131 5.64 14.68 12.56
CA ALA A 131 6.70 13.69 12.59
C ALA A 131 7.91 14.15 13.43
N GLU A 132 8.29 15.43 13.32
CA GLU A 132 9.35 16.05 14.12
C GLU A 132 8.97 16.19 15.60
N THR A 133 7.68 16.38 15.91
CA THR A 133 7.21 16.51 17.30
C THR A 133 7.12 15.15 17.99
N GLU A 134 6.48 14.18 17.36
CA GLU A 134 6.22 12.86 17.95
C GLU A 134 7.47 11.97 17.97
N PHE A 135 8.38 12.16 17.00
CA PHE A 135 9.57 11.32 16.81
C PHE A 135 10.87 12.13 16.72
N ALA A 136 10.98 13.21 17.49
CA ALA A 136 12.13 14.13 17.49
C ALA A 136 13.52 13.45 17.61
N LYS A 137 13.59 12.28 18.25
CA LYS A 137 14.83 11.54 18.51
C LYS A 137 14.87 10.16 17.83
N ASP A 138 13.86 9.82 17.05
CA ASP A 138 13.72 8.51 16.41
C ASP A 138 13.41 8.68 14.92
N VAL A 139 14.46 8.91 14.13
CA VAL A 139 14.34 9.13 12.68
C VAL A 139 13.72 7.91 11.98
N THR A 140 13.99 6.70 12.49
CA THR A 140 13.45 5.45 11.95
C THR A 140 11.93 5.42 12.04
N ARG A 141 11.33 6.02 13.07
CA ARG A 141 9.87 6.17 13.19
C ARG A 141 9.31 7.45 12.57
N GLN A 142 10.11 8.49 12.51
CA GLN A 142 9.74 9.77 11.89
C GLN A 142 9.36 9.60 10.42
N ILE A 143 10.18 8.88 9.65
CA ILE A 143 9.99 8.70 8.20
C ILE A 143 8.68 7.97 7.87
N PRO A 144 8.42 6.75 8.38
CA PRO A 144 7.20 6.02 8.05
C PRO A 144 5.94 6.74 8.55
N MET A 145 6.01 7.48 9.67
CA MET A 145 4.89 8.31 10.11
C MET A 145 4.61 9.45 9.11
N TYR A 146 5.63 10.21 8.71
CA TYR A 146 5.48 11.27 7.72
C TYR A 146 4.94 10.73 6.40
N GLN A 147 5.48 9.60 5.92
CA GLN A 147 5.03 8.97 4.67
C GLN A 147 3.56 8.56 4.76
N ALA A 148 3.13 7.91 5.86
CA ALA A 148 1.74 7.52 6.06
C ALA A 148 0.79 8.74 6.14
N CYS A 149 1.21 9.80 6.84
CA CYS A 149 0.46 11.05 6.93
C CYS A 149 0.26 11.70 5.55
N MET A 150 1.34 11.76 4.75
CA MET A 150 1.28 12.30 3.39
C MET A 150 0.45 11.43 2.45
N ASP A 151 0.62 10.10 2.50
CA ASP A 151 -0.15 9.17 1.67
C ASP A 151 -1.65 9.30 1.94
N PHE A 152 -2.05 9.44 3.21
CA PHE A 152 -3.43 9.70 3.60
C PHE A 152 -3.95 11.01 3.00
N HIS A 153 -3.25 12.12 3.23
CA HIS A 153 -3.71 13.43 2.77
C HIS A 153 -3.69 13.58 1.26
N ILE A 154 -2.68 13.06 0.57
CA ILE A 154 -2.63 13.03 -0.89
C ILE A 154 -3.80 12.21 -1.42
N SER A 155 -4.06 11.03 -0.85
CA SER A 155 -5.18 10.19 -1.29
C SER A 155 -6.53 10.90 -1.17
N GLU A 156 -6.77 11.59 -0.05
CA GLU A 156 -8.01 12.36 0.19
C GLU A 156 -8.13 13.57 -0.74
N VAL A 157 -7.08 14.39 -0.85
CA VAL A 157 -7.10 15.62 -1.67
C VAL A 157 -7.25 15.28 -3.15
N CYS A 158 -6.51 14.28 -3.62
CA CYS A 158 -6.54 13.84 -5.00
C CYS A 158 -7.74 12.94 -5.32
N GLY A 159 -8.37 12.32 -4.32
CA GLY A 159 -9.44 11.35 -4.50
C GLY A 159 -8.96 10.03 -5.11
N ILE A 160 -7.77 9.57 -4.71
CA ILE A 160 -7.15 8.34 -5.24
C ILE A 160 -7.96 7.11 -4.80
N ARG A 161 -8.20 6.19 -5.73
CA ARG A 161 -8.94 4.94 -5.45
C ARG A 161 -8.21 3.72 -6.01
N VAL A 162 -8.15 2.67 -5.21
CA VAL A 162 -7.60 1.37 -5.60
C VAL A 162 -8.75 0.39 -5.81
N SER A 163 -8.88 -0.12 -7.03
CA SER A 163 -9.91 -1.10 -7.39
C SER A 163 -9.29 -2.46 -7.69
N ALA A 164 -9.88 -3.52 -7.14
CA ALA A 164 -9.53 -4.88 -7.52
C ALA A 164 -9.96 -5.08 -8.97
N ARG A 165 -9.03 -5.46 -9.87
CA ARG A 165 -9.44 -5.87 -11.21
C ARG A 165 -10.23 -7.18 -11.12
N PRO A 166 -11.35 -7.30 -11.86
CA PRO A 166 -12.02 -8.58 -12.00
C PRO A 166 -11.04 -9.60 -12.62
N PRO A 167 -11.20 -10.90 -12.32
CA PRO A 167 -10.39 -11.93 -12.94
C PRO A 167 -10.52 -11.84 -14.46
N PRO A 168 -9.44 -12.17 -15.22
CA PRO A 168 -9.53 -12.20 -16.67
C PRO A 168 -10.65 -13.16 -17.13
N PRO A 169 -11.34 -12.86 -18.24
CA PRO A 169 -12.33 -13.77 -18.79
C PRO A 169 -11.65 -15.12 -19.11
N PRO A 170 -12.38 -16.25 -18.99
CA PRO A 170 -11.84 -17.55 -19.34
C PRO A 170 -11.39 -17.55 -20.81
N PRO A 171 -10.28 -18.23 -21.15
CA PRO A 171 -9.84 -18.30 -22.53
C PRO A 171 -10.93 -18.96 -23.39
N GLY A 172 -11.45 -18.21 -24.38
CA GLY A 172 -12.46 -18.69 -25.33
C GLY A 172 -13.88 -18.15 -25.18
N ALA A 173 -14.10 -17.10 -24.38
CA ALA A 173 -15.35 -16.32 -24.38
C ALA A 173 -15.36 -15.25 -25.48
#